data_AF-A0A2H0C201-F1
#
_entry.id   AF-A0A2H0C201-F1
#
_cell.length_a   1.000
_cell.length_b   1.000
_cell.length_c   1.000
_cell.angle_alpha   90.00
_cell.angle_beta   90.00
_cell.angle_gamma   90.00
#
_symmetry.space_group_name_H-M   'P 1'
#
loop_
_entity.id
_entity.type
_entity.pdbx_description
1 polymer ?
#
loop_
_entity_poly.entity_id
_entity_poly.type
_entity_poly.pdbx_seq_one_letter_code
_entity_poly.pdbx_strand_id
1 'polypeptide(L)' 'MVFVTKRKGETKDSMFRKFTRSFIDEKIVDTLRKKMFYKKPSLKRKEEEKERMKNRSLKRRKVVFKKVFKRV' A
#
# COMPACT_ATOMS: atom_id res chain seq x y z
N MET A 1 10.17 -5.95 -7.50
CA MET A 1 10.08 -7.20 -8.28
C MET A 1 9.83 -8.30 -7.28
N VAL A 2 8.64 -8.89 -7.29
CA VAL A 2 8.21 -9.84 -6.25
C VAL A 2 8.68 -11.24 -6.64
N PHE A 3 9.43 -11.88 -5.74
CA PHE A 3 9.85 -13.28 -5.90
C PHE A 3 9.25 -14.11 -4.76
N VAL A 4 8.52 -15.18 -5.10
CA VAL A 4 7.90 -16.08 -4.12
C VAL A 4 8.38 -17.51 -4.38
N THR A 5 9.12 -18.05 -3.42
CA THR A 5 9.61 -19.44 -3.46
C THR A 5 8.65 -20.38 -2.76
N LYS A 6 8.41 -21.56 -3.34
CA LYS A 6 7.64 -22.62 -2.70
C LYS A 6 8.46 -23.34 -1.64
N ARG A 7 7.92 -23.49 -0.43
CA ARG A 7 8.47 -24.41 0.58
C ARG A 7 7.74 -25.76 0.55
N LYS A 8 8.43 -26.85 0.90
CA LYS A 8 7.82 -28.19 1.04
C LYS A 8 6.73 -28.12 2.12
N GLY A 9 5.52 -28.56 1.80
CA GLY A 9 4.35 -28.51 2.68
C GLY A 9 3.43 -27.29 2.50
N GLU A 10 3.79 -26.30 1.65
CA GLU A 10 2.89 -25.16 1.38
C GLU A 10 1.83 -25.50 0.33
N THR A 11 0.57 -25.16 0.65
CA THR A 11 -0.55 -25.18 -0.28
C THR A 11 -0.46 -24.03 -1.27
N LYS A 12 -1.04 -24.23 -2.46
CA LYS A 12 -1.03 -23.22 -3.54
C LYS A 12 -1.68 -21.91 -3.09
N ASP A 13 -2.78 -21.97 -2.32
CA ASP A 13 -3.48 -20.78 -1.83
C ASP A 13 -2.64 -19.94 -0.86
N SER A 14 -1.86 -20.60 0.00
CA SER A 14 -0.93 -19.91 0.91
C SER A 14 0.12 -19.12 0.11
N MET A 15 0.61 -19.69 -0.98
CA MET A 15 1.53 -19.01 -1.89
C MET A 15 0.88 -17.80 -2.58
N PHE A 16 -0.34 -17.94 -3.10
CA PHE A 16 -1.05 -16.81 -3.72
C PHE A 16 -1.29 -15.69 -2.72
N ARG A 17 -1.64 -16.00 -1.46
CA ARG A 17 -1.78 -14.98 -0.41
C ARG A 17 -0.47 -14.24 -0.13
N LYS A 18 0.66 -14.96 -0.07
CA LYS A 18 1.99 -14.35 0.11
C LYS A 18 2.38 -13.45 -1.06
N PHE A 19 2.10 -13.90 -2.28
CA PHE A 19 2.31 -13.11 -3.48
C PHE A 19 1.47 -11.83 -3.44
N THR A 20 0.15 -11.96 -3.24
CA THR A 20 -0.76 -10.81 -3.20
C THR A 20 -0.34 -9.80 -2.13
N ARG A 21 0.06 -10.27 -0.95
CA ARG A 21 0.56 -9.38 0.11
C ARG A 21 1.83 -8.65 -0.31
N SER A 22 2.83 -9.36 -0.82
CA SER A 22 4.10 -8.75 -1.27
C SER A 22 3.90 -7.78 -2.43
N PHE A 23 2.98 -8.11 -3.34
CA PHE A 23 2.62 -7.28 -4.49
C PHE A 23 1.92 -5.98 -4.10
N ILE A 24 1.05 -6.04 -3.09
CA ILE A 24 0.42 -4.86 -2.48
C ILE A 24 1.45 -4.03 -1.71
N ASP A 25 2.32 -4.68 -0.92
CA ASP A 25 3.33 -4.00 -0.10
C ASP A 25 4.35 -3.24 -0.97
N GLU A 26 4.80 -3.82 -2.09
CA GLU A 26 5.68 -3.17 -3.07
C GLU A 26 4.95 -2.09 -3.92
N LYS A 27 3.62 -1.95 -3.80
CA LYS A 27 2.79 -0.98 -4.54
C LYS A 27 3.00 -0.99 -6.06
N ILE A 28 3.29 -2.17 -6.62
CA ILE A 28 3.63 -2.31 -8.04
C ILE A 28 2.52 -1.75 -8.94
N VAL A 29 1.26 -2.07 -8.63
CA VAL A 29 0.09 -1.58 -9.39
C VAL A 29 0.03 -0.05 -9.42
N ASP A 30 0.23 0.60 -8.27
CA ASP A 30 0.17 2.06 -8.18
C ASP A 30 1.30 2.71 -8.99
N THR A 31 2.50 2.12 -8.95
CA THR A 31 3.63 2.63 -9.73
C THR A 31 3.39 2.50 -11.23
N LEU A 32 2.83 1.36 -11.68
CA LEU A 32 2.49 1.15 -13.08
C LEU A 32 1.41 2.15 -13.52
N ARG A 33 0.31 2.27 -12.77
CA ARG A 33 -0.77 3.24 -13.07
C ARG A 33 -0.27 4.68 -13.14
N LYS A 34 0.65 5.08 -12.27
CA LYS A 34 1.27 6.42 -12.29
C LYS A 34 2.17 6.64 -13.52
N LYS A 35 2.73 5.57 -14.10
CA LYS A 35 3.61 5.62 -15.28
C LYS A 35 2.87 5.38 -16.61
N MET A 36 1.64 4.87 -16.59
CA MET A 36 0.85 4.60 -17.80
C MET A 36 0.63 5.83 -18.68
N PHE A 37 0.56 7.02 -18.07
CA PHE A 37 0.33 8.27 -18.78
C PHE A 37 1.35 9.31 -18.35
N TYR A 38 1.83 10.11 -19.30
CA TYR A 38 2.63 11.27 -18.98
C TYR A 38 1.81 12.28 -18.19
N LYS A 39 2.38 12.76 -17.09
CA LYS A 39 1.82 13.87 -16.30
C LYS A 39 2.85 14.96 -16.19
N LYS A 40 2.42 16.21 -16.38
CA LYS A 40 3.25 17.40 -16.15
C LYS A 40 3.81 17.34 -14.70
N PRO A 41 5.09 17.71 -14.48
CA PRO A 41 5.70 17.63 -13.14
C PRO A 41 4.93 18.36 -12.04
N SER A 42 4.27 19.47 -12.36
CA SER A 42 3.43 20.23 -11.42
C SER A 42 2.23 19.42 -10.92
N LEU A 43 1.55 18.70 -11.80
CA LEU A 43 0.41 17.84 -11.44
C LEU A 43 0.87 16.65 -10.60
N LYS A 44 2.03 16.06 -10.93
CA LYS A 44 2.63 14.98 -10.14
C LYS A 44 2.91 15.43 -8.69
N ARG A 45 3.53 16.61 -8.51
CA ARG A 45 3.79 17.19 -7.17
C ARG A 45 2.49 17.41 -6.38
N LYS A 46 1.45 17.93 -7.04
CA LYS A 46 0.13 18.18 -6.41
C LYS A 46 -0.54 16.88 -5.95
N GLU A 47 -0.46 15.82 -6.75
CA GLU A 47 -1.00 14.50 -6.37
C GLU A 47 -0.24 13.87 -5.19
N GLU A 48 1.09 13.95 -5.19
CA GLU A 48 1.93 13.43 -4.11
C GLU A 48 1.65 14.13 -2.78
N GLU A 49 1.46 15.45 -2.80
CA GLU A 49 1.12 16.21 -1.60
C GLU A 49 -0.28 15.84 -1.07
N LYS A 50 -1.26 15.66 -1.96
CA LYS A 50 -2.60 15.21 -1.60
C LYS A 50 -2.58 13.82 -0.97
N GLU A 51 -1.82 12.88 -1.54
CA GLU A 51 -1.63 11.53 -0.95
C GLU A 51 -0.95 11.60 0.42
N ARG A 52 0.06 12.46 0.58
CA ARG A 52 0.77 12.66 1.85
C ARG A 52 -0.17 13.18 2.94
N MET A 53 -1.00 14.17 2.62
CA MET A 53 -1.99 14.74 3.55
C MET A 53 -3.05 13.71 3.95
N LYS A 54 -3.55 12.92 2.99
CA LYS A 54 -4.49 11.82 3.26
C LYS A 54 -3.89 10.76 4.17
N ASN A 55 -2.63 10.37 3.95
CA ASN A 55 -1.96 9.40 4.81
C ASN A 55 -1.75 9.92 6.24
N ARG A 56 -1.43 11.21 6.39
CA ARG A 56 -1.32 11.86 7.71
C ARG A 56 -2.66 11.86 8.45
N SER A 57 -3.76 12.21 7.76
CA SER A 57 -5.09 12.24 8.39
C SER A 57 -5.57 10.84 8.80
N LEU A 58 -5.34 9.82 7.97
CA LEU A 58 -5.66 8.43 8.29
C LEU A 58 -4.87 7.91 9.50
N LYS A 59 -3.57 8.22 9.59
CA LYS A 59 -2.74 7.87 10.76
C LYS A 59 -3.29 8.52 12.03
N ARG A 60 -3.62 9.81 11.99
CA ARG A 60 -4.21 10.54 13.13
C ARG A 60 -5.53 9.91 13.59
N ARG A 61 -6.44 9.59 12.65
CA ARG A 61 -7.71 8.92 12.97
C ARG A 61 -7.52 7.58 13.67
N LYS A 62 -6.58 6.74 13.20
CA LYS A 62 -6.27 5.46 13.86
C LYS A 62 -5.75 5.64 15.29
N VAL A 63 -4.90 6.64 15.53
CA VAL A 63 -4.38 6.94 16.88
C VAL A 63 -5.51 7.41 17.81
N VAL A 64 -6.38 8.31 17.33
CA VAL A 64 -7.53 8.79 18.10
C VAL A 64 -8.46 7.62 18.45
N PHE A 65 -8.81 6.79 17.46
CA PHE A 65 -9.67 5.61 17.68
C PHE A 65 -9.08 4.66 18.73
N LYS A 66 -7.79 4.33 18.61
CA LYS A 66 -7.09 3.48 19.58
C LYS A 66 -7.02 4.09 20.99
N LYS A 67 -6.89 5.41 21.09
CA LYS A 67 -6.87 6.13 22.37
C LYS A 67 -8.25 6.13 23.05
N VAL A 68 -9.32 6.24 22.27
CA VAL A 68 -10.70 6.20 22.76
C VAL A 68 -11.06 4.78 23.23
N PHE A 69 -10.80 3.77 22.40
CA PHE A 69 -11.11 2.37 22.74
C PHE A 69 -10.26 1.79 23.87
N LYS A 70 -9.08 2.34 24.16
CA LYS A 70 -8.24 1.90 25.29
C LYS A 70 -8.60 2.61 26.61
N ARG A 71 -9.53 3.55 26.57
CA ARG A 71 -10.02 4.32 27.73
C ARG A 71 -11.36 3.81 28.26
N VAL A 72 -12.00 2.91 27.52
CA VAL A 72 -13.16 2.10 27.91
C VAL A 72 -12.62 0.75 28.38
#